data_AF-A0A939WQ44-F1
#
_entry.id   AF-A0A939WQ44-F1
#
_cell.length_a   1.000
_cell.length_b   1.000
_cell.length_c   1.000
_cell.angle_alpha   90.00
_cell.angle_beta   90.00
_cell.angle_gamma   90.00
#
_symmetry.space_group_name_H-M   'P 1'
#
loop_
_entity.id
_entity.type
_entity.pdbx_description
1 polymer ?
#
loop_
_entity_poly.entity_id
_entity_poly.type
_entity_poly.pdbx_seq_one_letter_code
_entity_poly.pdbx_strand_id
1 'polypeptide(L)'
;AGCGFYTVDDAKRREESAFYRSFVTWFEDFCRYVQAPGTKAPLDFFSWHLYVSPEWPVDRIATHAEYVRKTLGAAGLKETENIFNEWNVFRGARKEDQFEMCKTHVGGANVAAAFCVMQKSSIDKAMYYDACPTRAYCGLFTFPGHRTTPCYEAFRAWNELAKLGTACKATCDGKGLYAAAAKNGERRAFLVANVGNDAASITPNAGGGVFRIYRVDVDHPKLSDCGEWSSGAISIPANGFALVLSGFALGDAPATDHAPSQPVNGLDGSPRSRGTGR
;
A
#
# COMPACT_ATOMS: atom_id res chain seq x y z
N ALA A 1 9.56 7.41 -13.92
CA ALA A 1 8.25 6.81 -13.62
C ALA A 1 7.15 7.68 -14.25
N GLY A 2 6.08 7.06 -14.73
CA GLY A 2 4.89 7.77 -15.20
C GLY A 2 4.03 8.27 -14.03
N CYS A 3 3.24 9.32 -14.28
CA CYS A 3 2.19 9.75 -13.35
C CYS A 3 0.99 8.80 -13.39
N GLY A 4 0.05 8.95 -12.44
CA GLY A 4 -1.23 8.25 -12.47
C GLY A 4 -2.02 8.58 -13.75
N PHE A 5 -2.71 7.59 -14.30
CA PHE A 5 -3.45 7.66 -15.56
C PHE A 5 -4.88 8.17 -15.34
N TYR A 6 -5.02 9.35 -14.75
CA TYR A 6 -6.29 9.81 -14.18
C TYR A 6 -7.45 9.87 -15.18
N THR A 7 -7.18 10.08 -16.46
CA THR A 7 -8.22 10.15 -17.51
C THR A 7 -8.79 8.77 -17.86
N VAL A 8 -8.20 7.67 -17.40
CA VAL A 8 -8.73 6.31 -17.58
C VAL A 8 -10.06 6.16 -16.84
N ASP A 9 -10.18 6.77 -15.66
CA ASP A 9 -11.30 6.54 -14.75
C ASP A 9 -11.94 7.81 -14.18
N ASP A 10 -11.51 8.99 -14.62
CA ASP A 10 -12.11 10.27 -14.28
C ASP A 10 -12.46 11.04 -15.57
N ALA A 11 -13.74 11.03 -15.92
CA ALA A 11 -14.27 11.68 -17.12
C ALA A 11 -14.05 13.20 -17.11
N LYS A 12 -14.18 13.84 -15.94
CA LYS A 12 -13.94 15.27 -15.79
C LYS A 12 -12.50 15.62 -16.15
N ARG A 13 -11.53 14.88 -15.60
CA ARG A 13 -10.11 15.06 -15.95
C ARG A 13 -9.84 14.78 -17.43
N ARG A 14 -10.52 13.79 -18.00
CA ARG A 14 -10.41 13.45 -19.43
C ARG A 14 -10.87 14.59 -20.32
N GLU A 15 -11.98 15.25 -19.99
CA GLU A 15 -12.58 16.30 -20.82
C GLU A 15 -11.87 17.65 -20.62
N GLU A 16 -11.60 18.03 -19.38
CA GLU A 16 -11.23 19.40 -19.03
C GLU A 16 -9.71 19.65 -19.00
N SER A 17 -8.86 18.61 -18.99
CA SER A 17 -7.42 18.78 -18.73
C SER A 17 -6.52 18.10 -19.77
N ALA A 18 -5.91 18.93 -20.63
CA ALA A 18 -4.84 18.47 -21.52
C ALA A 18 -3.64 17.91 -20.75
N PHE A 19 -3.36 18.46 -19.57
CA PHE A 19 -2.29 18.00 -18.68
C PHE A 19 -2.54 16.56 -18.18
N TYR A 20 -3.74 16.22 -17.73
CA TYR A 20 -4.01 14.83 -17.31
C TYR A 20 -4.09 13.86 -18.51
N ARG A 21 -4.56 14.33 -19.67
CA ARG A 21 -4.54 13.53 -20.90
C ARG A 21 -3.12 13.19 -21.34
N SER A 22 -2.16 14.11 -21.15
CA SER A 22 -0.79 13.88 -21.60
C SER A 22 -0.12 12.70 -20.90
N PHE A 23 -0.50 12.33 -19.68
CA PHE A 23 0.05 11.15 -19.00
C PHE A 23 -0.25 9.83 -19.73
N VAL A 24 -1.47 9.69 -20.24
CA VAL A 24 -1.89 8.55 -21.09
C VAL A 24 -1.10 8.57 -22.40
N THR A 25 -1.08 9.71 -23.08
CA THR A 25 -0.36 9.87 -24.35
C THR A 25 1.12 9.56 -24.20
N TRP A 26 1.81 10.10 -23.19
CA TRP A 26 3.24 9.87 -23.00
C TRP A 26 3.57 8.40 -22.74
N PHE A 27 2.74 7.69 -21.97
CA PHE A 27 2.98 6.27 -21.72
C PHE A 27 2.75 5.41 -22.96
N GLU A 28 1.68 5.65 -23.70
CA GLU A 28 1.40 4.94 -24.95
C GLU A 28 2.48 5.24 -26.02
N ASP A 29 2.87 6.51 -26.16
CA ASP A 29 3.93 6.95 -27.07
C ASP A 29 5.28 6.36 -26.68
N PHE A 30 5.58 6.29 -25.38
CA PHE A 30 6.78 5.63 -24.87
C PHE A 30 6.79 4.13 -25.25
N CYS A 31 5.68 3.41 -25.05
CA CYS A 31 5.58 2.01 -25.46
C CYS A 31 5.80 1.84 -26.96
N ARG A 32 5.18 2.69 -27.79
CA ARG A 32 5.37 2.70 -29.25
C ARG A 32 6.83 2.98 -29.63
N TYR A 33 7.47 3.94 -28.97
CA TYR A 33 8.86 4.31 -29.22
C TYR A 33 9.82 3.16 -28.89
N VAL A 34 9.66 2.53 -27.72
CA VAL A 34 10.52 1.41 -27.27
C VAL A 34 10.40 0.22 -28.23
N GLN A 35 9.20 -0.03 -28.76
CA GLN A 35 8.92 -1.14 -29.68
C GLN A 35 9.12 -0.81 -31.17
N ALA A 36 9.40 0.45 -31.52
CA ALA A 36 9.64 0.84 -32.89
C ALA A 36 10.82 0.04 -33.50
N PRO A 37 10.79 -0.31 -34.80
CA PRO A 37 11.83 -1.14 -35.43
C PRO A 37 13.26 -0.61 -35.25
N GLY A 38 13.43 0.72 -35.18
CA GLY A 38 14.73 1.37 -34.97
C GLY A 38 15.21 1.40 -33.52
N THR A 39 14.31 1.19 -32.55
CA THR A 39 14.65 1.16 -31.11
C THR A 39 14.70 -0.28 -30.61
N LYS A 40 13.57 -0.99 -30.69
CA LYS A 40 13.36 -2.38 -30.28
C LYS A 40 14.08 -2.73 -28.96
N ALA A 41 14.00 -1.84 -27.99
CA ALA A 41 14.72 -2.00 -26.73
C ALA A 41 14.01 -3.01 -25.82
N PRO A 42 14.76 -3.86 -25.10
CA PRO A 42 14.18 -4.65 -24.03
C PRO A 42 13.66 -3.71 -22.93
N LEU A 43 12.53 -4.07 -22.31
CA LEU A 43 11.96 -3.32 -21.20
C LEU A 43 11.66 -4.28 -20.05
N ASP A 44 12.52 -4.27 -19.04
CA ASP A 44 12.38 -5.17 -17.89
C ASP A 44 11.21 -4.75 -17.00
N PHE A 45 10.99 -3.45 -16.83
CA PHE A 45 9.89 -2.91 -16.05
C PHE A 45 9.41 -1.57 -16.57
N PHE A 46 8.15 -1.26 -16.27
CA PHE A 46 7.60 0.09 -16.35
C PHE A 46 7.17 0.52 -14.94
N SER A 47 7.58 1.72 -14.54
CA SER A 47 7.27 2.28 -13.22
C SER A 47 6.31 3.46 -13.30
N TRP A 48 5.36 3.53 -12.37
CA TRP A 48 4.39 4.61 -12.25
C TRP A 48 4.00 4.87 -10.79
N HIS A 49 3.46 6.06 -10.52
CA HIS A 49 3.00 6.46 -9.20
C HIS A 49 1.55 6.95 -9.17
N LEU A 50 0.94 6.95 -7.98
CA LEU A 50 -0.41 7.45 -7.74
C LEU A 50 -0.60 7.77 -6.26
N TYR A 51 -1.10 8.97 -6.01
CA TYR A 51 -1.62 9.36 -4.70
C TYR A 51 -3.14 9.39 -4.77
N VAL A 52 -3.79 8.54 -3.98
CA VAL A 52 -5.27 8.46 -3.97
C VAL A 52 -5.80 9.58 -3.08
N SER A 53 -6.49 10.55 -3.70
CA SER A 53 -7.12 11.68 -3.00
C SER A 53 -8.34 11.26 -2.16
N PRO A 54 -8.77 12.09 -1.18
CA PRO A 54 -9.90 11.80 -0.30
C PRO A 54 -11.21 11.44 -1.00
N GLU A 55 -11.48 12.04 -2.15
CA GLU A 55 -12.69 11.86 -2.95
C GLU A 55 -12.67 10.59 -3.82
N TRP A 56 -11.55 9.84 -3.84
CA TRP A 56 -11.40 8.65 -4.68
C TRP A 56 -11.40 7.34 -3.90
N PRO A 57 -12.00 6.29 -4.48
CA PRO A 57 -11.95 4.95 -3.91
C PRO A 57 -10.53 4.39 -3.98
N VAL A 58 -10.19 3.50 -3.03
CA VAL A 58 -8.90 2.80 -3.01
C VAL A 58 -8.74 1.90 -4.24
N ASP A 59 -9.85 1.38 -4.78
CA ASP A 59 -9.90 0.54 -5.99
C ASP A 59 -9.28 1.19 -7.23
N ARG A 60 -9.13 2.51 -7.23
CA ARG A 60 -8.43 3.26 -8.30
C ARG A 60 -7.02 2.73 -8.57
N ILE A 61 -6.36 2.18 -7.54
CA ILE A 61 -5.05 1.51 -7.68
C ILE A 61 -5.14 0.36 -8.69
N ALA A 62 -6.15 -0.51 -8.59
CA ALA A 62 -6.32 -1.64 -9.50
C ALA A 62 -6.68 -1.17 -10.93
N THR A 63 -7.50 -0.13 -11.06
CA THR A 63 -7.84 0.42 -12.38
C THR A 63 -6.60 0.92 -13.14
N HIS A 64 -5.70 1.62 -12.45
CA HIS A 64 -4.46 2.14 -13.05
C HIS A 64 -3.48 1.01 -13.36
N ALA A 65 -3.34 0.04 -12.44
CA ALA A 65 -2.52 -1.14 -12.68
C ALA A 65 -2.96 -1.93 -13.91
N GLU A 66 -4.27 -2.13 -14.06
CA GLU A 66 -4.84 -2.86 -15.19
C GLU A 66 -4.66 -2.12 -16.51
N TYR A 67 -4.77 -0.79 -16.50
CA TYR A 67 -4.45 0.02 -17.67
C TYR A 67 -2.98 -0.16 -18.08
N VAL A 68 -2.03 -0.09 -17.13
CA VAL A 68 -0.60 -0.36 -17.41
C VAL A 68 -0.40 -1.74 -18.01
N ARG A 69 -1.02 -2.77 -17.41
CA ARG A 69 -0.89 -4.15 -17.89
C ARG A 69 -1.43 -4.35 -19.30
N LYS A 70 -2.59 -3.78 -19.60
CA LYS A 70 -3.19 -3.81 -20.94
C LYS A 70 -2.35 -3.09 -21.97
N THR A 71 -1.85 -1.89 -21.65
CA THR A 71 -1.03 -1.09 -22.58
C THR A 71 0.30 -1.78 -22.89
N LEU A 72 0.99 -2.31 -21.88
CA LEU A 72 2.20 -3.11 -22.08
C LEU A 72 1.90 -4.36 -22.93
N GLY A 73 0.85 -5.10 -22.59
CA GLY A 73 0.44 -6.28 -23.34
C GLY A 73 0.13 -6.00 -24.81
N ALA A 74 -0.57 -4.90 -25.10
CA ALA A 74 -0.90 -4.46 -26.45
C ALA A 74 0.33 -4.03 -27.26
N ALA A 75 1.37 -3.54 -26.60
CA ALA A 75 2.67 -3.23 -27.21
C ALA A 75 3.58 -4.46 -27.38
N GLY A 76 3.15 -5.67 -26.98
CA GLY A 76 3.98 -6.88 -27.01
C GLY A 76 4.94 -7.04 -25.82
N LEU A 77 4.84 -6.17 -24.82
CA LEU A 77 5.67 -6.10 -23.62
C LEU A 77 5.09 -6.94 -22.46
N LYS A 78 4.69 -8.18 -22.74
CA LYS A 78 3.94 -9.02 -21.78
C LYS A 78 4.72 -9.39 -20.53
N GLU A 79 6.04 -9.56 -20.69
CA GLU A 79 6.96 -9.94 -19.60
C GLU A 79 7.51 -8.74 -18.83
N THR A 80 7.22 -7.51 -19.26
CA THR A 80 7.64 -6.30 -18.55
C THR A 80 6.92 -6.20 -17.21
N GLU A 81 7.66 -5.98 -16.13
CA GLU A 81 7.10 -5.80 -14.79
C GLU A 81 6.30 -4.48 -14.68
N ASN A 82 5.21 -4.51 -13.93
CA ASN A 82 4.37 -3.40 -13.53
C ASN A 82 4.77 -2.92 -12.12
N ILE A 83 5.57 -1.85 -12.04
CA ILE A 83 6.07 -1.34 -10.75
C ILE A 83 5.30 -0.09 -10.32
N PHE A 84 4.61 -0.19 -9.19
CA PHE A 84 3.92 0.92 -8.55
C PHE A 84 4.85 1.62 -7.54
N ASN A 85 5.76 2.44 -8.03
CA ASN A 85 6.98 2.81 -7.30
C ASN A 85 6.84 3.96 -6.29
N GLU A 86 5.73 4.70 -6.31
CA GLU A 86 5.42 5.68 -5.26
C GLU A 86 3.91 5.74 -5.07
N TRP A 87 3.45 5.55 -3.83
CA TRP A 87 2.02 5.61 -3.53
C TRP A 87 1.71 5.99 -2.09
N ASN A 88 0.54 6.59 -1.91
CA ASN A 88 -0.11 6.78 -0.63
C ASN A 88 -1.62 6.96 -0.84
N VAL A 89 -2.42 6.72 0.20
CA VAL A 89 -3.87 6.92 0.18
C VAL A 89 -4.23 7.95 1.24
N PHE A 90 -4.58 9.15 0.80
CA PHE A 90 -4.83 10.29 1.67
C PHE A 90 -6.32 10.43 1.98
N ARG A 91 -6.60 10.87 3.22
CA ARG A 91 -7.93 11.27 3.71
C ARG A 91 -7.77 12.55 4.51
N GLY A 92 -8.81 13.39 4.51
CA GLY A 92 -8.79 14.69 5.19
C GLY A 92 -9.25 15.82 4.27
N ALA A 93 -9.93 16.80 4.85
CA ALA A 93 -10.55 17.89 4.09
C ALA A 93 -9.52 18.86 3.50
N ARG A 94 -8.42 19.10 4.22
CA ARG A 94 -7.31 19.96 3.80
C ARG A 94 -6.02 19.15 3.67
N LYS A 95 -5.05 19.70 2.94
CA LYS A 95 -3.78 19.03 2.66
C LYS A 95 -2.98 18.77 3.95
N GLU A 96 -2.99 19.71 4.89
CA GLU A 96 -2.32 19.58 6.17
C GLU A 96 -2.94 18.46 7.01
N ASP A 97 -4.28 18.35 6.97
CA ASP A 97 -5.00 17.28 7.66
C ASP A 97 -4.63 15.91 7.07
N GLN A 98 -4.39 15.82 5.76
CA GLN A 98 -4.01 14.56 5.09
C GLN A 98 -2.69 13.99 5.59
N PHE A 99 -1.70 14.84 5.82
CA PHE A 99 -0.37 14.43 6.29
C PHE A 99 -0.37 13.97 7.75
N GLU A 100 -1.29 14.47 8.57
CA GLU A 100 -1.46 13.96 9.93
C GLU A 100 -2.36 12.73 9.96
N MET A 101 -3.42 12.70 9.15
CA MET A 101 -4.34 11.55 9.05
C MET A 101 -3.65 10.29 8.52
N CYS A 102 -2.63 10.40 7.66
CA CYS A 102 -1.89 9.21 7.21
C CYS A 102 -1.13 8.50 8.36
N LYS A 103 -0.95 9.16 9.52
CA LYS A 103 -0.34 8.60 10.73
C LYS A 103 -1.37 8.03 11.71
N THR A 104 -2.68 8.12 11.46
CA THR A 104 -3.72 7.65 12.38
C THR A 104 -4.31 6.31 11.92
N HIS A 105 -5.26 5.76 12.68
CA HIS A 105 -6.02 4.55 12.31
C HIS A 105 -6.65 4.67 10.92
N VAL A 106 -7.10 5.87 10.53
CA VAL A 106 -7.60 6.14 9.17
C VAL A 106 -6.51 5.86 8.13
N GLY A 107 -5.30 6.38 8.30
CA GLY A 107 -4.16 6.09 7.43
C GLY A 107 -3.84 4.59 7.38
N GLY A 108 -3.82 3.93 8.54
CA GLY A 108 -3.63 2.48 8.66
C GLY A 108 -4.67 1.67 7.88
N ALA A 109 -5.96 1.97 8.05
CA ALA A 109 -7.04 1.30 7.32
C ALA A 109 -6.94 1.49 5.80
N ASN A 110 -6.59 2.70 5.35
CA ASN A 110 -6.43 2.98 3.92
C ASN A 110 -5.22 2.26 3.32
N VAL A 111 -4.10 2.17 4.04
CA VAL A 111 -2.93 1.38 3.61
C VAL A 111 -3.23 -0.11 3.61
N ALA A 112 -3.93 -0.63 4.63
CA ALA A 112 -4.37 -2.03 4.66
C ALA A 112 -5.32 -2.35 3.49
N ALA A 113 -6.25 -1.45 3.18
CA ALA A 113 -7.12 -1.56 2.01
C ALA A 113 -6.32 -1.54 0.70
N ALA A 114 -5.31 -0.67 0.60
CA ALA A 114 -4.43 -0.61 -0.57
C ALA A 114 -3.71 -1.94 -0.79
N PHE A 115 -3.17 -2.57 0.26
CA PHE A 115 -2.59 -3.92 0.16
C PHE A 115 -3.60 -4.97 -0.32
N CYS A 116 -4.84 -4.90 0.18
CA CYS A 116 -5.90 -5.83 -0.25
C CYS A 116 -6.23 -5.69 -1.74
N VAL A 117 -6.22 -4.46 -2.27
CA VAL A 117 -6.40 -4.18 -3.70
C VAL A 117 -5.19 -4.66 -4.51
N MET A 118 -3.98 -4.35 -4.05
CA MET A 118 -2.73 -4.70 -4.73
C MET A 118 -2.49 -6.21 -4.83
N GLN A 119 -2.85 -7.00 -3.80
CA GLN A 119 -2.72 -8.47 -3.86
C GLN A 119 -3.46 -9.10 -5.05
N LYS A 120 -4.52 -8.45 -5.52
CA LYS A 120 -5.41 -8.96 -6.56
C LYS A 120 -5.20 -8.25 -7.91
N SER A 121 -4.28 -7.29 -7.98
CA SER A 121 -4.04 -6.51 -9.18
C SER A 121 -2.87 -7.09 -9.99
N SER A 122 -2.59 -6.47 -11.12
CA SER A 122 -1.47 -6.79 -12.00
C SER A 122 -0.17 -6.07 -11.62
N ILE A 123 -0.03 -5.62 -10.37
CA ILE A 123 1.17 -4.95 -9.85
C ILE A 123 2.17 -6.01 -9.39
N ASP A 124 3.41 -5.93 -9.88
CA ASP A 124 4.47 -6.86 -9.52
C ASP A 124 5.22 -6.40 -8.26
N LYS A 125 5.43 -5.08 -8.13
CA LYS A 125 6.11 -4.47 -6.98
C LYS A 125 5.48 -3.12 -6.65
N ALA A 126 5.39 -2.80 -5.36
CA ALA A 126 4.84 -1.53 -4.90
C ALA A 126 5.72 -0.93 -3.79
N MET A 127 5.96 0.38 -3.84
CA MET A 127 6.82 1.10 -2.89
C MET A 127 6.07 2.32 -2.32
N TYR A 128 5.87 2.31 -1.02
CA TYR A 128 5.13 3.34 -0.30
C TYR A 128 5.94 4.64 -0.16
N TYR A 129 5.28 5.78 -0.36
CA TYR A 129 5.89 7.10 -0.24
C TYR A 129 5.30 7.88 0.96
N ASP A 130 6.07 8.16 2.02
CA ASP A 130 7.45 7.70 2.25
C ASP A 130 7.71 7.19 3.68
N ALA A 131 8.93 6.74 3.92
CA ALA A 131 9.40 6.24 5.21
C ALA A 131 10.33 7.23 5.94
N CYS A 132 10.43 8.48 5.48
CA CYS A 132 11.35 9.47 6.03
C CYS A 132 10.61 10.32 7.09
N PRO A 133 10.85 10.15 8.41
CA PRO A 133 10.02 10.79 9.45
C PRO A 133 9.90 12.32 9.35
N THR A 134 10.92 12.99 8.78
CA THR A 134 10.93 14.44 8.59
C THR A 134 10.07 14.94 7.42
N ARG A 135 9.53 14.03 6.60
CA ARG A 135 8.72 14.38 5.42
C ARG A 135 7.24 14.25 5.71
N ALA A 136 6.45 15.17 5.16
CA ALA A 136 5.01 15.24 5.39
C ALA A 136 4.25 14.00 4.88
N TYR A 137 4.80 13.30 3.88
CA TYR A 137 4.21 12.08 3.31
C TYR A 137 4.49 10.83 4.17
N CYS A 138 5.33 10.94 5.20
CA CYS A 138 5.64 9.83 6.07
C CYS A 138 4.45 9.49 6.97
N GLY A 139 3.76 8.41 6.62
CA GLY A 139 2.71 7.84 7.46
C GLY A 139 3.25 6.89 8.51
N LEU A 140 4.42 6.27 8.30
CA LEU A 140 4.92 5.13 9.08
C LEU A 140 5.44 5.52 10.46
N PHE A 141 6.02 6.71 10.58
CA PHE A 141 6.72 7.15 11.78
C PHE A 141 6.33 8.57 12.17
N THR A 142 6.24 8.81 13.47
CA THR A 142 6.14 10.16 14.01
C THR A 142 7.50 10.86 14.00
N PHE A 143 7.50 12.18 13.88
CA PHE A 143 8.69 13.01 14.08
C PHE A 143 8.42 14.04 15.18
N PRO A 144 9.40 14.31 16.07
CA PRO A 144 10.76 13.76 16.13
C PRO A 144 10.88 12.39 16.83
N GLY A 145 9.79 11.85 17.39
CA GLY A 145 9.86 10.69 18.29
C GLY A 145 10.15 9.34 17.63
N HIS A 146 10.15 9.24 16.29
CA HIS A 146 10.34 8.02 15.50
C HIS A 146 9.47 6.82 15.93
N ARG A 147 8.34 7.09 16.60
CA ARG A 147 7.41 6.04 17.02
C ARG A 147 6.63 5.54 15.83
N THR A 148 6.39 4.23 15.79
CA THR A 148 5.50 3.59 14.80
C THR A 148 4.08 4.11 14.95
N THR A 149 3.37 4.14 13.82
CA THR A 149 1.99 4.60 13.72
C THR A 149 1.06 3.44 13.33
N PRO A 150 -0.27 3.60 13.44
CA PRO A 150 -1.23 2.68 12.82
C PRO A 150 -0.97 2.38 11.33
N CYS A 151 -0.38 3.30 10.57
CA CYS A 151 0.04 3.05 9.19
C CYS A 151 1.16 2.01 9.11
N TYR A 152 2.18 2.10 9.97
CA TYR A 152 3.20 1.07 10.09
C TYR A 152 2.62 -0.30 10.47
N GLU A 153 1.60 -0.32 11.32
CA GLU A 153 0.93 -1.55 11.74
C GLU A 153 0.19 -2.25 10.58
N ALA A 154 -0.26 -1.51 9.56
CA ALA A 154 -0.80 -2.10 8.33
C ALA A 154 0.27 -2.88 7.54
N PHE A 155 1.53 -2.39 7.52
CA PHE A 155 2.67 -3.12 6.94
C PHE A 155 2.99 -4.37 7.75
N ARG A 156 2.97 -4.28 9.09
CA ARG A 156 3.16 -5.45 9.95
C ARG A 156 2.09 -6.51 9.69
N ALA A 157 0.83 -6.10 9.56
CA ALA A 157 -0.27 -7.01 9.26
C ALA A 157 -0.11 -7.66 7.89
N TRP A 158 0.21 -6.87 6.86
CA TRP A 158 0.48 -7.37 5.52
C TRP A 158 1.65 -8.36 5.47
N ASN A 159 2.72 -8.09 6.23
CA ASN A 159 3.89 -8.97 6.30
C ASN A 159 3.54 -10.40 6.75
N GLU A 160 2.55 -10.57 7.62
CA GLU A 160 2.09 -11.91 8.02
C GLU A 160 1.42 -12.67 6.87
N LEU A 161 0.69 -11.98 5.99
CA LEU A 161 0.17 -12.58 4.76
C LEU A 161 1.31 -12.88 3.78
N ALA A 162 2.26 -11.95 3.63
CA ALA A 162 3.40 -12.11 2.72
C ALA A 162 4.28 -13.32 3.08
N LYS A 163 4.53 -13.54 4.37
CA LYS A 163 5.28 -14.72 4.89
C LYS A 163 4.65 -16.06 4.53
N LEU A 164 3.33 -16.11 4.31
CA LEU A 164 2.65 -17.33 3.89
C LEU A 164 2.94 -17.67 2.42
N GLY A 165 3.33 -16.70 1.60
CA GLY A 165 3.85 -16.92 0.25
C GLY A 165 2.83 -17.34 -0.82
N THR A 166 1.65 -17.84 -0.46
CA THR A 166 0.58 -18.17 -1.41
C THR A 166 -0.66 -17.31 -1.16
N ALA A 167 -0.97 -16.40 -2.08
CA ALA A 167 -2.20 -15.62 -2.05
C ALA A 167 -3.44 -16.51 -2.27
N CYS A 168 -4.52 -16.19 -1.57
CA CYS A 168 -5.81 -16.84 -1.72
C CYS A 168 -6.83 -15.84 -2.29
N LYS A 169 -7.75 -16.33 -3.13
CA LYS A 169 -8.90 -15.53 -3.55
C LYS A 169 -9.70 -15.14 -2.31
N ALA A 170 -9.87 -13.84 -2.09
CA ALA A 170 -10.68 -13.28 -1.01
C ALA A 170 -11.64 -12.24 -1.58
N THR A 171 -12.88 -12.26 -1.11
CA THR A 171 -13.92 -11.28 -1.43
C THR A 171 -14.61 -10.88 -0.13
N CYS A 172 -14.97 -9.61 0.00
CA CYS A 172 -15.75 -9.11 1.13
C CYS A 172 -16.86 -8.24 0.54
N ASP A 173 -18.09 -8.57 0.88
CA ASP A 173 -19.24 -7.75 0.51
C ASP A 173 -19.32 -6.57 1.49
N GLY A 174 -19.72 -5.40 0.98
CA GLY A 174 -19.87 -4.18 1.78
C GLY A 174 -19.05 -3.01 1.25
N LYS A 175 -19.69 -1.84 1.19
CA LYS A 175 -19.03 -0.62 0.72
C LYS A 175 -17.91 -0.21 1.69
N GLY A 176 -16.70 0.01 1.15
CA GLY A 176 -15.55 0.41 1.95
C GLY A 176 -14.86 -0.74 2.68
N LEU A 177 -15.25 -1.99 2.44
CA LEU A 177 -14.59 -3.17 2.96
C LEU A 177 -13.66 -3.79 1.93
N TYR A 178 -12.45 -4.12 2.37
CA TYR A 178 -11.42 -4.71 1.54
C TYR A 178 -10.83 -5.93 2.26
N ALA A 179 -10.60 -7.02 1.53
CA ALA A 179 -10.06 -8.23 2.12
C ALA A 179 -8.93 -8.83 1.28
N ALA A 180 -7.92 -9.37 1.95
CA ALA A 180 -6.82 -10.16 1.40
C ALA A 180 -6.68 -11.45 2.21
N ALA A 181 -6.18 -12.51 1.58
CA ALA A 181 -5.92 -13.76 2.27
C ALA A 181 -4.68 -14.45 1.71
N ALA A 182 -4.04 -15.27 2.55
CA ALA A 182 -2.90 -16.08 2.15
C ALA A 182 -2.83 -17.37 2.98
N LYS A 183 -2.09 -18.36 2.47
CA LYS A 183 -1.88 -19.65 3.15
C LYS A 183 -0.49 -20.23 2.90
N ASN A 184 -0.05 -21.10 3.81
CA ASN A 184 1.10 -21.98 3.66
C ASN A 184 0.77 -23.30 4.38
N GLY A 185 0.53 -24.37 3.61
CA GLY A 185 0.00 -25.61 4.18
C GLY A 185 -1.30 -25.36 4.96
N GLU A 186 -1.31 -25.73 6.24
CA GLU A 186 -2.45 -25.54 7.14
C GLU A 186 -2.55 -24.11 7.74
N ARG A 187 -1.44 -23.35 7.72
CA ARG A 187 -1.42 -21.97 8.19
C ARG A 187 -2.14 -21.07 7.19
N ARG A 188 -3.04 -20.26 7.70
CA ARG A 188 -3.93 -19.36 6.95
C ARG A 188 -4.02 -18.02 7.65
N ALA A 189 -4.06 -16.95 6.87
CA ALA A 189 -4.31 -15.61 7.35
C ALA A 189 -5.28 -14.89 6.42
N PHE A 190 -6.06 -13.96 6.98
CA PHE A 190 -6.76 -12.97 6.20
C PHE A 190 -6.68 -11.60 6.88
N LEU A 191 -6.64 -10.56 6.06
CA LEU A 191 -6.64 -9.15 6.45
C LEU A 191 -7.95 -8.55 5.94
N VAL A 192 -8.69 -7.85 6.80
CA VAL A 192 -9.86 -7.08 6.40
C VAL A 192 -9.70 -5.63 6.85
N ALA A 193 -9.84 -4.70 5.92
CA ALA A 193 -9.81 -3.26 6.18
C ALA A 193 -11.19 -2.65 5.95
N ASN A 194 -11.57 -1.72 6.82
CA ASN A 194 -12.79 -0.93 6.71
C ASN A 194 -12.42 0.55 6.66
N VAL A 195 -12.60 1.17 5.48
CA VAL A 195 -12.39 2.62 5.28
C VAL A 195 -13.70 3.41 5.38
N GLY A 196 -14.78 2.76 5.82
CA GLY A 196 -16.06 3.38 6.11
C GLY A 196 -16.08 4.07 7.48
N ASN A 197 -17.08 4.92 7.67
CA ASN A 197 -17.28 5.67 8.91
C ASN A 197 -18.03 4.88 9.99
N ASP A 198 -18.59 3.73 9.63
CA ASP A 198 -19.32 2.84 10.53
C ASP A 198 -18.58 1.51 10.68
N ALA A 199 -18.70 0.90 11.85
CA ALA A 199 -18.22 -0.46 12.05
C ALA A 199 -19.02 -1.44 11.18
N ALA A 200 -18.35 -2.47 10.68
CA ALA A 200 -18.96 -3.52 9.88
C ALA A 200 -18.92 -4.85 10.61
N SER A 201 -19.96 -5.67 10.43
CA SER A 201 -19.99 -7.06 10.90
C SER A 201 -19.77 -7.97 9.70
N ILE A 202 -18.72 -8.80 9.73
CA ILE A 202 -18.42 -9.77 8.68
C ILE A 202 -18.58 -11.19 9.21
N THR A 203 -18.98 -12.14 8.38
CA THR A 203 -18.97 -13.58 8.72
C THR A 203 -17.97 -14.30 7.80
N PRO A 204 -16.72 -14.49 8.24
CA PRO A 204 -15.69 -15.10 7.39
C PRO A 204 -15.99 -16.57 7.09
N ASN A 205 -15.84 -16.96 5.83
CA ASN A 205 -15.77 -18.35 5.41
C ASN A 205 -14.31 -18.75 5.15
N ALA A 206 -13.56 -19.01 6.22
CA ALA A 206 -12.10 -19.21 6.18
C ALA A 206 -11.66 -20.69 6.20
N GLY A 207 -12.62 -21.63 6.07
CA GLY A 207 -12.43 -23.04 6.42
C GLY A 207 -12.26 -23.22 7.93
N GLY A 208 -12.84 -24.26 8.52
CA GLY A 208 -12.86 -24.44 9.99
C GLY A 208 -11.49 -24.35 10.67
N GLY A 209 -11.52 -24.17 11.99
CA GLY A 209 -10.33 -24.03 12.84
C GLY A 209 -10.43 -22.83 13.77
N VAL A 210 -9.44 -22.66 14.63
CA VAL A 210 -9.34 -21.52 15.55
C VAL A 210 -8.33 -20.51 15.01
N PHE A 211 -8.69 -19.23 15.08
CA PHE A 211 -7.89 -18.10 14.65
C PHE A 211 -7.74 -17.08 15.79
N ARG A 212 -6.69 -16.26 15.78
CA ARG A 212 -6.63 -15.01 16.57
C ARG A 212 -7.14 -13.87 15.74
N ILE A 213 -7.72 -12.90 16.40
CA ILE A 213 -8.00 -11.60 15.83
C ILE A 213 -7.03 -10.58 16.42
N TYR A 214 -6.34 -9.85 15.56
CA TYR A 214 -5.60 -8.64 15.92
C TYR A 214 -6.24 -7.44 15.24
N ARG A 215 -6.51 -6.35 15.97
CA ARG A 215 -7.15 -5.15 15.41
C ARG A 215 -6.28 -3.92 15.54
N VAL A 216 -6.50 -3.00 14.60
CA VAL A 216 -6.03 -1.61 14.68
C VAL A 216 -7.21 -0.68 14.40
N ASP A 217 -7.44 0.24 15.33
CA ASP A 217 -8.48 1.25 15.27
C ASP A 217 -8.12 2.46 16.16
N VAL A 218 -9.10 3.32 16.46
CA VAL A 218 -8.89 4.51 17.29
C VAL A 218 -8.49 4.17 18.73
N ASP A 219 -9.00 3.08 19.28
CA ASP A 219 -8.74 2.62 20.65
C ASP A 219 -7.54 1.65 20.71
N HIS A 220 -7.22 1.02 19.58
CA HIS A 220 -6.13 0.06 19.39
C HIS A 220 -5.13 0.59 18.33
N PRO A 221 -4.25 1.56 18.66
CA PRO A 221 -3.33 2.16 17.67
C PRO A 221 -2.20 1.22 17.23
N LYS A 222 -2.11 0.03 17.82
CA LYS A 222 -1.18 -1.06 17.49
C LYS A 222 -1.95 -2.35 17.27
N LEU A 223 -1.38 -3.30 16.52
CA LEU A 223 -1.96 -4.65 16.35
C LEU A 223 -2.21 -5.30 17.72
N SER A 224 -3.42 -5.16 18.22
CA SER A 224 -3.83 -5.56 19.56
C SER A 224 -4.61 -6.86 19.49
N ASP A 225 -4.26 -7.81 20.34
CA ASP A 225 -4.95 -9.10 20.45
C ASP A 225 -6.37 -8.90 20.97
N CYS A 226 -7.36 -9.32 20.17
CA CYS A 226 -8.78 -9.24 20.48
C CYS A 226 -9.41 -10.62 20.73
N GLY A 227 -8.58 -11.65 21.00
CA GLY A 227 -9.02 -13.00 21.33
C GLY A 227 -9.18 -13.92 20.13
N GLU A 228 -9.80 -15.07 20.39
CA GLU A 228 -9.95 -16.15 19.42
C GLU A 228 -11.29 -16.10 18.68
N TRP A 229 -11.29 -16.59 17.45
CA TRP A 229 -12.47 -16.78 16.62
C TRP A 229 -12.40 -18.13 15.91
N SER A 230 -13.52 -18.86 15.95
CA SER A 230 -13.68 -20.15 15.24
C SER A 230 -14.91 -20.20 14.34
N SER A 231 -15.90 -19.34 14.60
CA SER A 231 -17.17 -19.28 13.87
C SER A 231 -17.93 -18.00 14.19
N GLY A 232 -18.88 -17.64 13.32
CA GLY A 232 -19.77 -16.49 13.54
C GLY A 232 -19.16 -15.17 13.08
N ALA A 233 -19.75 -14.07 13.54
CA ALA A 233 -19.40 -12.75 13.04
C ALA A 233 -18.17 -12.16 13.75
N ILE A 234 -17.40 -11.35 13.01
CA ILE A 234 -16.31 -10.51 13.50
C ILE A 234 -16.69 -9.05 13.23
N SER A 235 -16.56 -8.20 14.25
CA SER A 235 -16.67 -6.75 14.07
C SER A 235 -15.37 -6.17 13.51
N ILE A 236 -15.47 -5.41 12.43
CA ILE A 236 -14.38 -4.64 11.84
C ILE A 236 -14.65 -3.15 12.12
N PRO A 237 -13.81 -2.49 12.93
CA PRO A 237 -14.04 -1.11 13.36
C PRO A 237 -14.09 -0.13 12.17
N ALA A 238 -14.83 0.98 12.34
CA ALA A 238 -14.80 2.09 11.40
C ALA A 238 -13.37 2.63 11.26
N ASN A 239 -12.95 2.94 10.04
CA ASN A 239 -11.59 3.43 9.76
C ASN A 239 -10.49 2.58 10.42
N GLY A 240 -10.67 1.26 10.46
CA GLY A 240 -9.73 0.32 11.07
C GLY A 240 -9.55 -0.96 10.25
N PHE A 241 -8.74 -1.87 10.76
CA PHE A 241 -8.51 -3.16 10.10
C PHE A 241 -8.28 -4.28 11.11
N ALA A 242 -8.49 -5.51 10.66
CA ALA A 242 -8.26 -6.72 11.43
C ALA A 242 -7.39 -7.71 10.65
N LEU A 243 -6.34 -8.19 11.29
CA LEU A 243 -5.57 -9.35 10.87
C LEU A 243 -6.08 -10.58 11.62
N VAL A 244 -6.41 -11.65 10.90
CA VAL A 244 -6.91 -12.90 11.48
C VAL A 244 -6.00 -14.06 11.09
N LEU A 245 -5.44 -14.76 12.09
CA LEU A 245 -4.35 -15.74 11.90
C LEU A 245 -4.71 -17.11 12.49
N SER A 246 -4.47 -18.19 11.75
CA SER A 246 -4.47 -19.56 12.29
C SER A 246 -3.06 -20.04 12.61
N GLY A 247 -2.93 -21.00 13.52
CA GLY A 247 -1.62 -21.55 13.92
C GLY A 247 -0.66 -20.48 14.47
N PHE A 248 -1.24 -19.47 15.13
CA PHE A 248 -0.71 -18.27 15.80
C PHE A 248 0.82 -18.04 15.86
N ALA A 249 1.25 -16.82 15.51
CA ALA A 249 2.10 -16.00 16.39
C ALA A 249 2.05 -14.53 15.97
N LEU A 250 1.86 -13.62 16.93
CA LEU A 250 2.28 -12.22 16.81
C LEU A 250 2.72 -11.69 18.20
N GLY A 251 4.03 -11.45 18.34
CA GLY A 251 4.77 -10.81 19.46
C GLY A 251 6.28 -11.11 19.33
N ASP A 252 7.26 -10.29 19.70
CA ASP A 252 7.35 -8.82 19.89
C ASP A 252 7.87 -8.14 18.61
N ALA A 253 7.60 -6.84 18.46
CA ALA A 253 8.53 -6.02 17.68
C ALA A 253 9.78 -5.84 18.56
N PRO A 254 10.99 -6.24 18.15
CA PRO A 254 12.17 -5.83 18.89
C PRO A 254 12.16 -4.31 19.02
N ALA A 255 12.48 -3.81 20.22
CA ALA A 255 12.84 -2.41 20.36
C ALA A 255 13.94 -2.14 19.32
N THR A 256 13.62 -1.38 18.29
CA THR A 256 14.63 -0.95 17.34
C THR A 256 15.44 0.15 18.01
N ASP A 257 16.38 -0.24 18.87
CA ASP A 257 17.61 0.54 19.05
C ASP A 257 18.45 0.38 17.77
N HIS A 258 17.91 0.88 16.66
CA HIS A 258 18.71 1.09 15.46
C HIS A 258 19.43 2.42 15.61
N ALA A 259 20.60 2.35 16.25
CA ALA A 259 21.68 3.25 15.87
C ALA A 259 22.14 2.79 14.47
N PRO A 260 21.97 3.59 13.40
CA PRO A 260 22.45 3.21 12.08
C PRO A 260 23.96 3.00 12.14
N SER A 261 24.44 1.81 11.80
CA SER A 261 25.87 1.47 11.70
C SER A 261 26.53 2.01 10.43
N GLN A 262 25.74 2.66 9.56
CA GLN A 262 26.16 3.20 8.28
C GLN A 262 25.56 4.62 8.15
N PRO A 263 26.34 5.64 7.78
CA PRO A 263 25.81 6.96 7.53
C PRO A 263 24.85 6.90 6.33
N VAL A 264 23.57 7.12 6.60
CA VAL A 264 22.58 7.34 5.53
C VAL A 264 22.89 8.73 4.94
N ASN A 265 23.08 8.79 3.63
CA ASN A 265 23.35 9.98 2.79
C ASN A 265 24.79 10.41 2.54
N GLY A 266 25.79 9.51 2.56
CA GLY A 266 27.13 9.86 2.02
C GLY A 266 27.77 11.10 2.65
N LEU A 267 27.35 11.45 3.85
CA LEU A 267 28.03 12.37 4.75
C LEU A 267 28.79 11.48 5.70
N ASP A 268 29.96 11.04 5.27
CA ASP A 268 30.92 10.48 6.17
C ASP A 268 31.25 11.54 7.23
N GLY A 269 31.19 11.15 8.50
CA GLY A 269 31.65 11.98 9.62
C GLY A 269 33.16 12.19 9.61
N SER A 270 33.80 12.18 8.44
CA SER A 270 35.20 12.56 8.32
C SER A 270 35.31 14.04 8.71
N PRO A 271 36.25 14.40 9.62
CA PRO A 271 36.51 15.79 9.87
C PRO A 271 36.94 16.42 8.55
N ARG A 272 36.16 17.37 8.04
CA ARG A 272 36.59 18.22 6.94
C ARG A 272 37.91 18.83 7.36
N SER A 273 39.01 18.33 6.79
CA SER A 273 40.30 18.98 6.92
C SER A 273 40.12 20.39 6.36
N ARG A 274 40.12 21.39 7.23
CA ARG A 274 40.29 22.77 6.80
C ARG A 274 41.68 22.81 6.17
N GLY A 275 41.73 22.73 4.84
CA GLY A 275 42.93 23.05 4.10
C GLY A 275 43.30 24.48 4.42
N THR A 276 44.31 24.64 5.27
CA THR A 276 45.11 25.84 5.34
C THR A 276 45.76 26.02 3.98
N GLY A 277 45.55 27.19 3.39
CA GLY A 277 45.80 27.43 1.97
C GLY A 277 47.25 27.32 1.51
N ARG A 278 47.38 27.40 0.19
CA ARG A 278 48.23 28.32 -0.56
C ARG A 278 47.64 28.47 -1.95
#